data_AF-A0A496AQV7-F1
#
_entry.id   AF-A0A496AQV7-F1
#
_cell.length_a   1.000
_cell.length_b   1.000
_cell.length_c   1.000
_cell.angle_alpha   90.00
_cell.angle_beta   90.00
_cell.angle_gamma   90.00
#
_symmetry.space_group_name_H-M   'P 1'
#
loop_
_entity.id
_entity.type
_entity.pdbx_description
1 polymer ?
#
loop_
_entity_poly.entity_id
_entity_poly.type
_entity_poly.pdbx_seq_one_letter_code
_entity_poly.pdbx_strand_id
1 'polypeptide(L)'
;MVTRRIKTLNEFIKWVESINPSLKSDQFLFRGLSNDAYQIEASAWRRLPSSFNRSSLDEFLDINRVLIKEVRLLGHDHKNGRQLKDLEILAELQHLGAATCLIDFTYNAQIALWFACQPSSSAPTDGKVGAVLNDPNTIEEITPKMLEVRDFDSFFNAPSKKIWQPQLFRWQPRHLNNRIASQHSVFLLGGNQVIPPDEECIIDATCKEEILKSLDVCSHITGKTLFNDLEGFASQHAHNKPFPVPDYFVLGQQAYQRQEYEEAINNYDKAIRWNPKDANPYFWRGHARVSIQQYQEAIDDFDEVCHIGWSKMESVYQIRGYAKSCLGLSNEAKQDYQIGLHLAKQDNNQQYIKIFQNALRELNS
;
A
#
# COMPACT_ATOMS: atom_id res chain seq x y z
N MET A 1 -20.88 -16.41 20.90
CA MET A 1 -19.45 -16.06 20.91
C MET A 1 -19.30 -14.70 21.55
N VAL A 2 -18.29 -14.49 22.40
CA VAL A 2 -17.95 -13.15 22.89
C VAL A 2 -17.15 -12.49 21.78
N THR A 3 -17.77 -11.59 21.02
CA THR A 3 -17.11 -10.91 19.91
C THR A 3 -15.96 -10.07 20.45
N ARG A 4 -14.73 -10.37 20.02
CA ARG A 4 -13.52 -9.72 20.53
C ARG A 4 -13.35 -8.35 19.87
N ARG A 5 -13.20 -7.30 20.68
CA ARG A 5 -12.93 -5.93 20.21
C ARG A 5 -11.42 -5.69 20.21
N ILE A 6 -10.88 -5.30 19.06
CA ILE A 6 -9.46 -5.14 18.78
C ILE A 6 -9.14 -3.66 18.61
N LYS A 7 -8.05 -3.23 19.25
CA LYS A 7 -7.56 -1.85 19.22
C LYS A 7 -6.15 -1.71 18.63
N THR A 8 -5.42 -2.82 18.47
CA THR A 8 -4.04 -2.79 17.95
C THR A 8 -3.76 -3.95 16.99
N LEU A 9 -2.74 -3.80 16.14
CA LEU A 9 -2.29 -4.88 15.25
C LEU A 9 -1.84 -6.12 16.05
N ASN A 10 -1.21 -5.94 17.20
CA ASN A 10 -0.77 -7.05 18.06
C ASN A 10 -1.95 -7.84 18.65
N GLU A 11 -3.02 -7.15 19.07
CA GLU A 11 -4.25 -7.81 19.51
C GLU A 11 -4.90 -8.62 18.39
N PHE A 12 -4.86 -8.12 17.15
CA PHE A 12 -5.33 -8.85 15.99
C PHE A 12 -4.53 -10.11 15.71
N ILE A 13 -3.20 -10.01 15.72
CA ILE A 13 -2.32 -11.17 15.52
C ILE A 13 -2.62 -12.25 16.56
N LYS A 14 -2.73 -11.88 17.85
CA LYS A 14 -3.09 -12.80 18.93
C LYS A 14 -4.47 -13.45 18.75
N TRP A 15 -5.43 -12.74 18.16
CA TRP A 15 -6.72 -13.32 17.82
C TRP A 15 -6.58 -14.37 16.71
N VAL A 16 -5.86 -14.06 15.63
CA VAL A 16 -5.60 -15.01 14.53
C VAL A 16 -4.89 -16.27 15.05
N GLU A 17 -3.87 -16.11 15.89
CA GLU A 17 -3.16 -17.23 16.53
C GLU A 17 -4.09 -18.08 17.42
N SER A 18 -5.05 -17.47 18.09
CA SER A 18 -5.99 -18.19 18.96
C SER A 18 -6.97 -19.07 18.20
N ILE A 19 -7.40 -18.65 17.00
CA ILE A 19 -8.33 -19.43 16.16
C ILE A 19 -7.60 -20.39 15.23
N ASN A 20 -6.32 -20.13 14.93
CA ASN A 20 -5.45 -21.00 14.14
C ASN A 20 -4.13 -21.30 14.88
N PRO A 21 -4.16 -22.16 15.91
CA PRO A 21 -2.97 -22.47 16.72
C PRO A 21 -1.88 -23.18 15.91
N SER A 22 -2.26 -23.84 14.82
CA SER A 22 -1.35 -24.56 13.94
C SER A 22 -0.60 -23.66 12.96
N LEU A 23 -0.98 -22.37 12.88
CA LEU A 23 -0.47 -21.36 11.94
C LEU A 23 -0.47 -21.83 10.48
N LYS A 24 -1.33 -22.80 10.13
CA LYS A 24 -1.48 -23.24 8.74
C LYS A 24 -2.13 -22.12 7.94
N SER A 25 -1.41 -21.61 6.95
CA SER A 25 -1.79 -20.44 6.16
C SER A 25 -3.12 -20.57 5.40
N ASP A 26 -3.61 -21.80 5.20
CA ASP A 26 -4.81 -22.10 4.41
C ASP A 26 -5.96 -22.65 5.25
N GLN A 27 -5.87 -22.65 6.59
CA GLN A 27 -6.94 -23.20 7.44
C GLN A 27 -8.21 -22.32 7.45
N PHE A 28 -8.06 -21.00 7.32
CA PHE A 28 -9.16 -20.05 7.33
C PHE A 28 -9.11 -19.13 6.11
N LEU A 29 -10.29 -18.76 5.64
CA LEU A 29 -10.52 -17.70 4.66
C LEU A 29 -10.99 -16.45 5.40
N PHE A 30 -10.33 -15.32 5.20
CA PHE A 30 -10.63 -14.08 5.90
C PHE A 30 -11.32 -13.06 4.99
N ARG A 31 -12.27 -12.31 5.56
CA ARG A 31 -12.92 -11.17 4.90
C ARG A 31 -13.03 -9.99 5.85
N GLY A 32 -12.44 -8.87 5.44
CA GLY A 32 -12.56 -7.59 6.12
C GLY A 32 -13.71 -6.76 5.59
N LEU A 33 -14.46 -6.14 6.50
CA LEU A 33 -15.55 -5.22 6.21
C LEU A 33 -15.31 -3.92 6.99
N SER A 34 -15.36 -2.78 6.31
CA SER A 34 -15.12 -1.46 6.92
C SER A 34 -16.19 -1.02 7.90
N ASN A 35 -17.35 -1.69 7.89
CA ASN A 35 -18.47 -1.47 8.79
C ASN A 35 -18.87 -2.82 9.41
N ASP A 36 -18.96 -2.89 10.74
CA ASP A 36 -19.30 -4.09 11.48
C ASP A 36 -20.74 -4.58 11.27
N ALA A 37 -21.65 -3.67 10.90
CA ALA A 37 -23.02 -4.01 10.55
C ALA A 37 -23.14 -4.74 9.19
N TYR A 38 -22.11 -4.70 8.35
CA TYR A 38 -22.13 -5.37 7.05
C TYR A 38 -22.05 -6.89 7.21
N GLN A 39 -22.78 -7.58 6.33
CA GLN A 39 -22.72 -9.03 6.19
C GLN A 39 -21.67 -9.41 5.14
N ILE A 40 -21.11 -10.61 5.24
CA ILE A 40 -20.21 -11.14 4.22
C ILE A 40 -21.07 -11.65 3.07
N GLU A 41 -21.29 -10.79 2.08
CA GLU A 41 -22.22 -11.05 0.99
C GLU A 41 -21.64 -10.69 -0.38
N ALA A 42 -22.20 -11.28 -1.42
CA ALA A 42 -21.79 -11.00 -2.80
C ALA A 42 -22.08 -9.54 -3.19
N SER A 43 -21.26 -8.97 -4.09
CA SER A 43 -21.45 -7.60 -4.55
C SER A 43 -22.77 -7.43 -5.32
N ALA A 44 -23.18 -8.44 -6.10
CA ALA A 44 -24.48 -8.47 -6.77
C ALA A 44 -25.66 -8.42 -5.79
N TRP A 45 -25.60 -9.19 -4.69
CA TRP A 45 -26.69 -9.31 -3.72
C TRP A 45 -27.12 -7.97 -3.13
N ARG A 46 -26.15 -7.10 -2.82
CA ARG A 46 -26.37 -5.75 -2.29
C ARG A 46 -27.08 -4.81 -3.25
N ARG A 47 -26.95 -5.05 -4.56
CA ARG A 47 -27.47 -4.18 -5.62
C ARG A 47 -28.83 -4.65 -6.16
N LEU A 48 -29.31 -5.81 -5.72
CA LEU A 48 -30.59 -6.36 -6.15
C LEU A 48 -31.77 -5.58 -5.54
N PRO A 49 -32.85 -5.33 -6.32
CA PRO A 49 -34.04 -4.67 -5.83
C PRO A 49 -34.77 -5.52 -4.78
N SER A 50 -35.58 -4.88 -3.94
CA SER A 50 -36.38 -5.57 -2.92
C SER A 50 -37.39 -6.58 -3.51
N SER A 51 -37.76 -6.42 -4.78
CA SER A 51 -38.66 -7.32 -5.51
C SER A 51 -38.00 -8.61 -6.01
N PHE A 52 -36.67 -8.72 -5.93
CA PHE A 52 -35.95 -9.92 -6.39
C PHE A 52 -36.25 -11.13 -5.50
N ASN A 53 -36.43 -12.31 -6.11
CA ASN A 53 -36.67 -13.55 -5.38
C ASN A 53 -35.39 -14.05 -4.70
N ARG A 54 -35.15 -13.56 -3.50
CA ARG A 54 -33.99 -13.91 -2.67
C ARG A 54 -33.93 -15.40 -2.25
N SER A 55 -34.98 -16.18 -2.50
CA SER A 55 -35.01 -17.62 -2.22
C SER A 55 -34.51 -18.49 -3.37
N SER A 56 -34.41 -17.94 -4.59
CA SER A 56 -33.98 -18.68 -5.78
C SER A 56 -32.48 -18.52 -6.01
N LEU A 57 -31.75 -19.62 -5.83
CA LEU A 57 -30.33 -19.69 -6.17
C LEU A 57 -30.10 -19.52 -7.67
N ASP A 58 -30.96 -20.11 -8.50
CA ASP A 58 -30.79 -20.08 -9.95
C ASP A 58 -30.97 -18.66 -10.51
N GLU A 59 -32.00 -17.93 -10.05
CA GLU A 59 -32.19 -16.51 -10.41
C GLU A 59 -31.01 -15.65 -9.95
N PHE A 60 -30.39 -15.98 -8.83
CA PHE A 60 -29.21 -15.25 -8.35
C PHE A 60 -27.99 -15.52 -9.24
N LEU A 61 -27.81 -16.75 -9.69
CA LEU A 61 -26.71 -17.13 -10.58
C LEU A 61 -26.88 -16.62 -12.01
N ASP A 62 -28.12 -16.35 -12.46
CA ASP A 62 -28.41 -15.72 -13.74
C ASP A 62 -27.68 -14.39 -13.95
N ILE A 63 -27.40 -13.64 -12.87
CA ILE A 63 -26.63 -12.39 -12.93
C ILE A 63 -25.25 -12.64 -13.56
N ASN A 64 -24.54 -13.68 -13.11
CA ASN A 64 -23.24 -14.03 -13.67
C ASN A 64 -23.37 -14.53 -15.11
N ARG A 65 -24.42 -15.31 -15.43
CA ARG A 65 -24.67 -15.80 -16.81
C ARG A 65 -24.86 -14.63 -17.78
N VAL A 66 -25.65 -13.63 -17.39
CA VAL A 66 -25.88 -12.41 -18.19
C VAL A 66 -24.58 -11.66 -18.40
N LEU A 67 -23.81 -11.40 -17.33
CA LEU A 67 -22.53 -10.70 -17.43
C LEU A 67 -21.54 -11.40 -18.37
N ILE A 68 -21.38 -12.72 -18.22
CA ILE A 68 -20.50 -13.52 -19.10
C ILE A 68 -20.96 -13.41 -20.55
N LYS A 69 -22.26 -13.59 -20.80
CA LYS A 69 -22.84 -13.52 -22.15
C LYS A 69 -22.61 -12.16 -22.80
N GLU A 70 -22.85 -11.07 -22.07
CA GLU A 70 -22.64 -9.70 -22.56
C GLU A 70 -21.17 -9.42 -22.87
N VAL A 71 -20.25 -9.80 -21.97
CA VAL A 71 -18.80 -9.65 -22.21
C VAL A 71 -18.36 -10.39 -23.46
N ARG A 72 -18.85 -11.62 -23.67
CA ARG A 72 -18.54 -12.42 -24.87
C ARG A 72 -19.12 -11.80 -26.13
N LEU A 73 -20.38 -11.33 -26.09
CA LEU A 73 -21.03 -10.66 -27.22
C LEU A 73 -20.29 -9.39 -27.67
N LEU A 74 -19.74 -8.64 -26.71
CA LEU A 74 -18.98 -7.42 -26.97
C LEU A 74 -17.50 -7.68 -27.31
N GLY A 75 -17.04 -8.93 -27.26
CA GLY A 75 -15.65 -9.31 -27.54
C GLY A 75 -14.65 -8.88 -26.45
N HIS A 76 -15.12 -8.62 -25.22
CA HIS A 76 -14.30 -8.24 -24.08
C HIS A 76 -13.74 -9.45 -23.30
N ASP A 77 -13.92 -10.67 -23.82
CA ASP A 77 -13.51 -11.92 -23.21
C ASP A 77 -12.08 -12.36 -23.59
N HIS A 78 -11.27 -11.47 -24.17
CA HIS A 78 -9.90 -11.77 -24.58
C HIS A 78 -8.87 -10.94 -23.80
N LYS A 79 -7.81 -11.60 -23.30
CA LYS A 79 -6.68 -10.96 -22.63
C LYS A 79 -5.38 -11.63 -23.07
N ASN A 80 -4.39 -10.83 -23.46
CA ASN A 80 -3.08 -11.31 -23.96
C ASN A 80 -3.19 -12.36 -25.08
N GLY A 81 -4.14 -12.17 -26.01
CA GLY A 81 -4.37 -13.10 -27.13
C GLY A 81 -5.05 -14.42 -26.75
N ARG A 82 -5.46 -14.60 -25.48
CA ARG A 82 -6.20 -15.78 -25.01
C ARG A 82 -7.63 -15.41 -24.64
N GLN A 83 -8.58 -16.24 -25.04
CA GLN A 83 -9.95 -16.16 -24.54
C GLN A 83 -10.02 -16.60 -23.07
N LEU A 84 -10.66 -15.78 -22.25
CA LEU A 84 -10.88 -16.02 -20.83
C LEU A 84 -11.98 -17.06 -20.62
N LYS A 85 -11.79 -17.90 -19.59
CA LYS A 85 -12.84 -18.79 -19.06
C LYS A 85 -13.86 -17.97 -18.26
N ASP A 86 -15.04 -18.54 -18.06
CA ASP A 86 -16.16 -17.82 -17.42
C ASP A 86 -15.82 -17.26 -16.02
N LEU A 87 -15.17 -18.06 -15.17
CA LEU A 87 -14.72 -17.57 -13.85
C LEU A 87 -13.63 -16.50 -13.98
N GLU A 88 -12.78 -16.57 -14.99
CA GLU A 88 -11.75 -15.55 -15.25
C GLU A 88 -12.37 -14.22 -15.70
N ILE A 89 -13.42 -14.28 -16.53
CA ILE A 89 -14.23 -13.10 -16.88
C ILE A 89 -14.83 -12.49 -15.61
N LEU A 90 -15.50 -13.29 -14.78
CA LEU A 90 -16.14 -12.81 -13.55
C LEU A 90 -15.13 -12.22 -12.56
N ALA A 91 -13.95 -12.82 -12.40
CA ALA A 91 -12.91 -12.25 -11.55
C ALA A 91 -12.37 -10.92 -12.10
N GLU A 92 -12.12 -10.80 -13.40
CA GLU A 92 -11.72 -9.51 -13.99
C GLU A 92 -12.79 -8.44 -13.80
N LEU A 93 -14.07 -8.77 -14.08
CA LEU A 93 -15.20 -7.88 -13.86
C LEU A 93 -15.31 -7.44 -12.40
N GLN A 94 -15.18 -8.38 -11.44
CA GLN A 94 -15.23 -8.08 -10.02
C GLN A 94 -14.10 -7.12 -9.59
N HIS A 95 -12.88 -7.29 -10.12
CA HIS A 95 -11.79 -6.34 -9.83
C HIS A 95 -12.10 -4.92 -10.30
N LEU A 96 -12.75 -4.81 -11.47
CA LEU A 96 -13.22 -3.56 -12.06
C LEU A 96 -14.52 -3.03 -11.42
N GLY A 97 -15.00 -3.65 -10.32
CA GLY A 97 -16.14 -3.16 -9.54
C GLY A 97 -17.52 -3.62 -10.03
N ALA A 98 -17.60 -4.55 -10.97
CA ALA A 98 -18.85 -5.15 -11.40
C ALA A 98 -19.53 -5.89 -10.23
N ALA A 99 -20.86 -5.93 -10.26
CA ALA A 99 -21.64 -6.69 -9.28
C ALA A 99 -21.70 -8.15 -9.73
N THR A 100 -20.80 -8.98 -9.22
CA THR A 100 -20.81 -10.42 -9.49
C THR A 100 -21.35 -11.20 -8.28
N CYS A 101 -21.68 -12.46 -8.51
CA CYS A 101 -22.07 -13.37 -7.44
C CYS A 101 -20.86 -13.97 -6.68
N LEU A 102 -19.64 -13.50 -6.96
CA LEU A 102 -18.44 -13.89 -6.23
C LEU A 102 -18.36 -13.15 -4.90
N ILE A 103 -17.85 -13.83 -3.88
CA ILE A 103 -17.52 -13.22 -2.58
C ILE A 103 -16.01 -13.27 -2.41
N ASP A 104 -15.37 -12.11 -2.26
CA ASP A 104 -13.92 -12.06 -2.09
C ASP A 104 -13.53 -12.41 -0.66
N PHE A 105 -12.53 -13.27 -0.55
CA PHE A 105 -11.80 -13.63 0.66
C PHE A 105 -10.30 -13.52 0.39
N THR A 106 -9.51 -13.64 1.44
CA THR A 106 -8.05 -13.74 1.37
C THR A 106 -7.55 -14.79 2.35
N TYR A 107 -6.46 -15.48 1.99
CA TYR A 107 -5.73 -16.31 2.94
C TYR A 107 -4.93 -15.48 3.96
N ASN A 108 -4.68 -14.20 3.66
CA ASN A 108 -3.89 -13.34 4.53
C ASN A 108 -4.80 -12.51 5.45
N ALA A 109 -4.83 -12.88 6.72
CA ALA A 109 -5.64 -12.19 7.73
C ALA A 109 -5.31 -10.69 7.86
N GLN A 110 -4.07 -10.28 7.65
CA GLN A 110 -3.68 -8.86 7.71
C GLN A 110 -4.20 -8.05 6.52
N ILE A 111 -4.35 -8.68 5.34
CA ILE A 111 -5.03 -8.06 4.19
C ILE A 111 -6.51 -7.87 4.50
N ALA A 112 -7.16 -8.85 5.13
CA ALA A 112 -8.53 -8.68 5.62
C ALA A 112 -8.63 -7.56 6.67
N LEU A 113 -7.67 -7.47 7.60
CA LEU A 113 -7.60 -6.37 8.57
C LEU A 113 -7.49 -5.01 7.87
N TRP A 114 -6.66 -4.90 6.83
CA TRP A 114 -6.52 -3.68 6.04
C TRP A 114 -7.88 -3.23 5.47
N PHE A 115 -8.65 -4.16 4.90
CA PHE A 115 -10.01 -3.87 4.40
C PHE A 115 -10.98 -3.45 5.52
N ALA A 116 -10.91 -4.10 6.68
CA ALA A 116 -11.73 -3.74 7.84
C ALA A 116 -11.41 -2.35 8.42
N CYS A 117 -10.18 -1.87 8.21
CA CYS A 117 -9.74 -0.54 8.65
C CYS A 117 -10.02 0.58 7.64
N GLN A 118 -10.52 0.28 6.44
CA GLN A 118 -10.85 1.33 5.46
C GLN A 118 -11.97 2.24 5.99
N PRO A 119 -11.98 3.53 5.62
CA PRO A 119 -13.03 4.46 6.02
C PRO A 119 -14.39 4.03 5.42
N SER A 120 -15.47 4.26 6.17
CA SER A 120 -16.84 4.13 5.64
C SER A 120 -17.28 5.45 4.98
N SER A 121 -18.28 5.38 4.10
CA SER A 121 -18.76 6.53 3.32
C SER A 121 -19.53 7.58 4.13
N SER A 122 -19.99 7.27 5.35
CA SER A 122 -20.96 8.12 6.07
C SER A 122 -20.54 8.55 7.47
N ALA A 123 -19.69 7.79 8.17
CA ALA A 123 -19.17 8.12 9.51
C ALA A 123 -17.99 7.19 9.91
N PRO A 124 -17.20 7.53 10.94
CA PRO A 124 -16.32 6.56 11.59
C PRO A 124 -17.18 5.42 12.17
N THR A 125 -17.06 4.23 11.58
CA THR A 125 -17.73 3.02 12.05
C THR A 125 -16.69 2.01 12.51
N ASP A 126 -17.08 1.11 13.41
CA ASP A 126 -16.25 -0.05 13.71
C ASP A 126 -16.10 -0.90 12.44
N GLY A 127 -15.00 -1.65 12.33
CA GLY A 127 -14.77 -2.61 11.26
C GLY A 127 -15.00 -4.02 11.76
N LYS A 128 -15.01 -4.99 10.85
CA LYS A 128 -15.11 -6.40 11.21
C LYS A 128 -14.22 -7.25 10.33
N VAL A 129 -13.56 -8.24 10.93
CA VAL A 129 -12.92 -9.34 10.19
C VAL A 129 -13.65 -10.62 10.55
N GLY A 130 -14.24 -11.25 9.54
CA GLY A 130 -14.78 -12.61 9.65
C GLY A 130 -13.79 -13.63 9.12
N ALA A 131 -13.72 -14.77 9.77
CA ALA A 131 -12.94 -15.94 9.37
C ALA A 131 -13.88 -17.12 9.15
N VAL A 132 -13.75 -17.77 7.99
CA VAL A 132 -14.51 -18.95 7.60
C VAL A 132 -13.54 -20.13 7.52
N LEU A 133 -13.89 -21.25 8.14
CA LEU A 133 -13.08 -22.46 8.12
C LEU A 133 -13.02 -23.00 6.70
N ASN A 134 -11.80 -23.17 6.18
CA ASN A 134 -11.55 -23.68 4.85
C ASN A 134 -11.60 -25.22 4.84
N ASP A 135 -12.73 -25.80 5.21
CA ASP A 135 -12.92 -27.26 5.29
C ASP A 135 -13.25 -27.84 3.91
N PRO A 136 -12.41 -28.71 3.33
CA PRO A 136 -12.65 -29.35 2.03
C PRO A 136 -13.95 -30.16 1.95
N ASN A 137 -14.51 -30.58 3.10
CA ASN A 137 -15.79 -31.30 3.14
C ASN A 137 -16.99 -30.36 2.89
N THR A 138 -16.84 -29.07 3.15
CA THR A 138 -17.91 -28.07 3.03
C THR A 138 -17.66 -27.06 1.90
N ILE A 139 -16.40 -26.75 1.62
CA ILE A 139 -15.96 -25.83 0.56
C ILE A 139 -15.09 -26.61 -0.44
N GLU A 140 -15.62 -26.90 -1.61
CA GLU A 140 -14.91 -27.65 -2.64
C GLU A 140 -13.97 -26.74 -3.46
N GLU A 141 -12.74 -27.21 -3.72
CA GLU A 141 -11.78 -26.44 -4.51
C GLU A 141 -12.02 -26.61 -6.01
N ILE A 142 -12.16 -25.48 -6.71
CA ILE A 142 -12.12 -25.44 -8.17
C ILE A 142 -10.67 -25.42 -8.62
N THR A 143 -10.22 -26.55 -9.14
CA THR A 143 -8.86 -26.70 -9.67
C THR A 143 -8.76 -26.21 -11.12
N PRO A 144 -7.56 -25.81 -11.60
CA PRO A 144 -7.36 -25.44 -13.01
C PRO A 144 -7.85 -26.52 -13.98
N LYS A 145 -7.61 -27.80 -13.67
CA LYS A 145 -8.05 -28.94 -14.47
C LYS A 145 -9.58 -29.02 -14.58
N MET A 146 -10.32 -28.64 -13.54
CA MET A 146 -11.78 -28.58 -13.62
C MET A 146 -12.22 -27.52 -14.64
N LEU A 147 -11.59 -26.34 -14.66
CA LEU A 147 -11.93 -25.24 -15.58
C LEU A 147 -11.61 -25.54 -17.06
N GLU A 148 -10.83 -26.57 -17.34
CA GLU A 148 -10.59 -27.04 -18.71
C GLU A 148 -11.77 -27.83 -19.27
N VAL A 149 -12.51 -28.54 -18.41
CA VAL A 149 -13.53 -29.53 -18.80
C VAL A 149 -14.95 -29.16 -18.37
N ARG A 150 -15.10 -28.22 -17.44
CA ARG A 150 -16.38 -27.77 -16.88
C ARG A 150 -16.69 -26.34 -17.30
N ASP A 151 -17.93 -26.10 -17.71
CA ASP A 151 -18.49 -24.75 -17.86
C ASP A 151 -18.98 -24.20 -16.51
N PHE A 152 -19.34 -22.92 -16.48
CA PHE A 152 -19.81 -22.27 -15.26
C PHE A 152 -21.00 -23.01 -14.62
N ASP A 153 -22.00 -23.41 -15.41
CA ASP A 153 -23.22 -24.05 -14.90
C ASP A 153 -22.98 -25.42 -14.27
N SER A 154 -21.98 -26.18 -14.75
CA SER A 154 -21.65 -27.49 -14.20
C SER A 154 -21.21 -27.47 -12.72
N PHE A 155 -20.76 -26.33 -12.20
CA PHE A 155 -20.44 -26.20 -10.77
C PHE A 155 -21.69 -26.11 -9.90
N PHE A 156 -22.82 -25.64 -10.42
CA PHE A 156 -24.02 -25.35 -9.62
C PHE A 156 -25.10 -26.43 -9.72
N ASN A 157 -24.96 -27.36 -10.66
CA ASN A 157 -25.81 -28.55 -10.76
C ASN A 157 -25.38 -29.69 -9.84
N ALA A 158 -24.32 -29.51 -9.04
CA ALA A 158 -23.82 -30.53 -8.12
C ALA A 158 -24.74 -30.67 -6.88
N PRO A 159 -25.10 -31.91 -6.47
CA PRO A 159 -25.87 -32.11 -5.25
C PRO A 159 -25.07 -31.61 -4.03
N SER A 160 -25.73 -30.86 -3.15
CA SER A 160 -25.07 -30.36 -1.94
C SER A 160 -24.70 -31.50 -0.99
N LYS A 161 -23.51 -31.41 -0.40
CA LYS A 161 -23.07 -32.29 0.70
C LYS A 161 -23.79 -31.98 2.03
N LYS A 162 -24.52 -30.86 2.13
CA LYS A 162 -25.37 -30.49 3.28
C LYS A 162 -26.84 -30.38 2.87
N ILE A 163 -27.73 -31.02 3.64
CA ILE A 163 -29.18 -31.13 3.35
C ILE A 163 -29.89 -29.75 3.24
N TRP A 164 -29.33 -28.68 3.82
CA TRP A 164 -29.99 -27.37 3.95
C TRP A 164 -29.12 -26.16 3.57
N GLN A 165 -28.00 -26.38 2.89
CA GLN A 165 -27.14 -25.29 2.37
C GLN A 165 -26.66 -25.66 0.98
N PRO A 166 -26.60 -24.72 0.03
CA PRO A 166 -26.05 -24.99 -1.29
C PRO A 166 -24.52 -25.21 -1.20
N GLN A 167 -23.96 -25.97 -2.14
CA GLN A 167 -22.54 -26.37 -2.14
C GLN A 167 -21.65 -25.16 -2.40
N LEU A 168 -20.79 -24.81 -1.44
CA LEU A 168 -19.79 -23.76 -1.65
C LEU A 168 -18.57 -24.29 -2.39
N PHE A 169 -18.03 -23.46 -3.26
CA PHE A 169 -16.78 -23.69 -3.94
C PHE A 169 -15.82 -22.53 -3.69
N ARG A 170 -14.53 -22.85 -3.59
CA ARG A 170 -13.44 -21.88 -3.54
C ARG A 170 -12.65 -21.92 -4.83
N TRP A 171 -12.20 -20.76 -5.28
CA TRP A 171 -11.34 -20.65 -6.44
C TRP A 171 -10.28 -19.58 -6.23
N GLN A 172 -9.02 -19.91 -6.57
CA GLN A 172 -7.88 -19.01 -6.46
C GLN A 172 -7.29 -18.75 -7.86
N PRO A 173 -7.52 -17.57 -8.46
CA PRO A 173 -6.97 -17.23 -9.78
C PRO A 173 -5.50 -16.81 -9.71
N ARG A 174 -4.58 -17.78 -9.63
CA ARG A 174 -3.15 -17.52 -9.37
C ARG A 174 -2.41 -16.66 -10.43
N HIS A 175 -2.92 -16.56 -11.66
CA HIS A 175 -2.19 -15.95 -12.79
C HIS A 175 -3.00 -14.97 -13.63
N LEU A 176 -4.11 -14.45 -13.09
CA LEU A 176 -5.03 -13.63 -13.88
C LEU A 176 -4.60 -12.14 -13.94
N ASN A 177 -4.16 -11.59 -12.80
CA ASN A 177 -3.57 -10.26 -12.70
C ASN A 177 -2.74 -10.10 -11.41
N ASN A 178 -1.98 -9.00 -11.34
CA ASN A 178 -1.10 -8.71 -10.21
C ASN A 178 -1.88 -8.47 -8.90
N ARG A 179 -3.09 -7.88 -9.00
CA ARG A 179 -3.93 -7.55 -7.86
C ARG A 179 -4.37 -8.79 -7.07
N ILE A 180 -4.77 -9.87 -7.75
CA ILE A 180 -5.10 -11.14 -7.10
C ILE A 180 -3.93 -11.71 -6.33
N ALA A 181 -2.74 -11.68 -6.95
CA ALA A 181 -1.53 -12.18 -6.32
C ALA A 181 -1.19 -11.36 -5.06
N SER A 182 -1.19 -10.03 -5.17
CA SER A 182 -0.95 -9.13 -4.03
C SER A 182 -1.96 -9.30 -2.90
N GLN A 183 -3.24 -9.46 -3.23
CA GLN A 183 -4.32 -9.57 -2.25
C GLN A 183 -4.47 -10.98 -1.67
N HIS A 184 -3.72 -11.96 -2.19
CA HIS A 184 -3.91 -13.38 -1.90
C HIS A 184 -5.38 -13.81 -2.07
N SER A 185 -6.04 -13.29 -3.10
CA SER A 185 -7.50 -13.38 -3.25
C SER A 185 -7.96 -14.81 -3.49
N VAL A 186 -9.05 -15.15 -2.81
CA VAL A 186 -9.83 -16.38 -2.99
C VAL A 186 -11.27 -15.97 -3.20
N PHE A 187 -11.91 -16.50 -4.24
CA PHE A 187 -13.33 -16.28 -4.46
C PHE A 187 -14.11 -17.47 -3.92
N LEU A 188 -15.14 -17.19 -3.13
CA LEU A 188 -16.18 -18.14 -2.81
C LEU A 188 -17.39 -17.93 -3.74
N LEU A 189 -17.96 -19.04 -4.20
CA LEU A 189 -19.16 -19.12 -5.04
C LEU A 189 -19.97 -20.35 -4.63
N GLY A 190 -21.22 -20.49 -5.07
CA GLY A 190 -21.98 -21.74 -4.84
C GLY A 190 -23.19 -21.64 -3.91
N GLY A 191 -23.67 -20.43 -3.63
CA GLY A 191 -25.12 -20.23 -3.46
C GLY A 191 -25.62 -19.77 -2.11
N ASN A 192 -24.76 -19.70 -1.09
CA ASN A 192 -25.09 -18.90 0.08
C ASN A 192 -24.69 -17.46 -0.24
N GLN A 193 -25.67 -16.59 -0.54
CA GLN A 193 -25.39 -15.20 -0.93
C GLN A 193 -24.80 -14.38 0.22
N VAL A 194 -24.93 -14.92 1.44
CA VAL A 194 -24.38 -14.41 2.69
C VAL A 194 -23.65 -15.56 3.41
N ILE A 195 -22.38 -15.39 3.73
CA ILE A 195 -21.59 -16.41 4.44
C ILE A 195 -21.42 -15.98 5.90
N PRO A 196 -22.04 -16.68 6.88
CA PRO A 196 -21.76 -16.41 8.28
C PRO A 196 -20.31 -16.82 8.59
N PRO A 197 -19.53 -15.98 9.30
CA PRO A 197 -18.20 -16.38 9.74
C PRO A 197 -18.27 -17.43 10.85
N ASP A 198 -17.31 -18.34 10.88
CA ASP A 198 -17.12 -19.27 12.00
C ASP A 198 -16.51 -18.54 13.21
N GLU A 199 -15.64 -17.56 12.95
CA GLU A 199 -15.04 -16.70 13.97
C GLU A 199 -15.03 -15.25 13.49
N GLU A 200 -15.22 -14.29 14.40
CA GLU A 200 -15.18 -12.87 14.05
C GLU A 200 -14.59 -12.00 15.15
N CYS A 201 -14.02 -10.87 14.73
CA CYS A 201 -13.59 -9.80 15.62
C CYS A 201 -14.02 -8.43 15.09
N ILE A 202 -14.23 -7.49 16.02
CA ILE A 202 -14.56 -6.09 15.73
C ILE A 202 -13.29 -5.25 15.86
N ILE A 203 -13.07 -4.38 14.88
CA ILE A 203 -11.98 -3.41 14.87
C ILE A 203 -12.53 -2.06 15.29
N ASP A 204 -12.05 -1.52 16.41
CA ASP A 204 -12.54 -0.26 16.94
C ASP A 204 -12.29 0.90 15.94
N ALA A 205 -13.30 1.72 15.68
CA ALA A 205 -13.22 2.84 14.76
C ALA A 205 -12.06 3.81 15.08
N THR A 206 -11.74 3.98 16.37
CA THR A 206 -10.76 4.97 16.84
C THR A 206 -9.31 4.60 16.53
N CYS A 207 -9.02 3.32 16.27
CA CYS A 207 -7.65 2.83 16.09
C CYS A 207 -7.32 2.41 14.65
N LYS A 208 -8.29 2.46 13.73
CA LYS A 208 -8.12 2.00 12.34
C LYS A 208 -6.93 2.64 11.63
N GLU A 209 -6.73 3.95 11.80
CA GLU A 209 -5.61 4.67 11.18
C GLU A 209 -4.24 4.20 11.71
N GLU A 210 -4.12 3.98 13.02
CA GLU A 210 -2.89 3.48 13.64
C GLU A 210 -2.59 2.04 13.22
N ILE A 211 -3.62 1.21 13.08
CA ILE A 211 -3.48 -0.15 12.54
C ILE A 211 -2.99 -0.11 11.10
N LEU A 212 -3.53 0.77 10.25
CA LEU A 212 -3.08 0.94 8.87
C LEU A 212 -1.61 1.37 8.78
N LYS A 213 -1.17 2.30 9.63
CA LYS A 213 0.25 2.70 9.72
C LYS A 213 1.13 1.51 10.15
N SER A 214 0.67 0.73 11.12
CA SER A 214 1.39 -0.45 11.60
C SER A 214 1.51 -1.54 10.51
N LEU A 215 0.44 -1.75 9.73
CA LEU A 215 0.44 -2.69 8.60
C LEU A 215 1.41 -2.29 7.48
N ASP A 216 1.55 -0.99 7.21
CA ASP A 216 2.53 -0.47 6.27
C ASP A 216 3.96 -0.74 6.77
N VAL A 217 4.27 -0.34 8.00
CA VAL A 217 5.62 -0.49 8.58
C VAL A 217 6.03 -1.95 8.73
N CYS A 218 5.14 -2.82 9.21
CA CYS A 218 5.50 -4.20 9.56
C CYS A 218 5.37 -5.19 8.38
N SER A 219 4.53 -4.89 7.39
CA SER A 219 4.14 -5.88 6.37
C SER A 219 4.01 -5.28 4.98
N HIS A 220 4.26 -3.98 4.81
CA HIS A 220 4.12 -3.26 3.55
C HIS A 220 2.73 -3.43 2.91
N ILE A 221 1.69 -3.62 3.73
CA ILE A 221 0.30 -3.76 3.27
C ILE A 221 -0.32 -2.37 3.19
N THR A 222 -0.46 -1.88 1.97
CA THR A 222 -1.00 -0.54 1.67
C THR A 222 -1.95 -0.62 0.47
N GLY A 223 -2.71 0.46 0.23
CA GLY A 223 -3.49 0.55 -1.01
C GLY A 223 -2.63 0.46 -2.28
N LYS A 224 -1.38 0.94 -2.24
CA LYS A 224 -0.44 0.87 -3.37
C LYS A 224 0.01 -0.56 -3.66
N THR A 225 0.27 -1.34 -2.62
CA THR A 225 0.76 -2.72 -2.77
C THR A 225 -0.38 -3.69 -3.08
N LEU A 226 -1.57 -3.46 -2.52
CA LEU A 226 -2.77 -4.28 -2.77
C LEU A 226 -3.43 -4.00 -4.13
N PHE A 227 -3.36 -2.76 -4.64
CA PHE A 227 -3.92 -2.34 -5.92
C PHE A 227 -2.80 -1.90 -6.86
N ASN A 228 -1.87 -2.83 -7.14
CA ASN A 228 -0.68 -2.60 -7.95
C ASN A 228 -0.92 -2.82 -9.46
N ASP A 229 -2.09 -2.42 -9.93
CA ASP A 229 -2.48 -2.45 -11.33
C ASP A 229 -2.76 -1.02 -11.84
N LEU A 230 -3.01 -0.89 -13.15
CA LEU A 230 -3.24 0.41 -13.77
C LEU A 230 -4.51 1.10 -13.21
N GLU A 231 -5.53 0.32 -12.85
CA GLU A 231 -6.76 0.84 -12.27
C GLU A 231 -6.53 1.38 -10.85
N GLY A 232 -5.82 0.62 -10.01
CA GLY A 232 -5.42 1.03 -8.67
C GLY A 232 -4.55 2.27 -8.70
N PHE A 233 -3.60 2.34 -9.64
CA PHE A 233 -2.82 3.53 -9.91
C PHE A 233 -3.73 4.71 -10.32
N ALA A 234 -4.55 4.56 -11.37
CA ALA A 234 -5.46 5.60 -11.83
C ALA A 234 -6.40 6.11 -10.71
N SER A 235 -6.91 5.21 -9.86
CA SER A 235 -7.78 5.52 -8.72
C SER A 235 -7.07 6.32 -7.63
N GLN A 236 -5.75 6.20 -7.48
CA GLN A 236 -4.96 7.02 -6.57
C GLN A 236 -4.67 8.41 -7.13
N HIS A 237 -4.66 8.55 -8.45
CA HIS A 237 -4.41 9.78 -9.19
C HIS A 237 -5.69 10.40 -9.78
N ALA A 238 -6.87 9.97 -9.31
CA ALA A 238 -8.16 10.44 -9.80
C ALA A 238 -8.37 11.94 -9.53
N HIS A 239 -9.18 12.60 -10.36
CA HIS A 239 -9.42 14.05 -10.32
C HIS A 239 -9.91 14.60 -8.96
N ASN A 240 -10.51 13.75 -8.13
CA ASN A 240 -11.01 14.10 -6.80
C ASN A 240 -9.96 13.92 -5.69
N LYS A 241 -8.71 13.59 -6.05
CA LYS A 241 -7.58 13.50 -5.13
C LYS A 241 -6.58 14.60 -5.46
N PRO A 242 -5.86 15.15 -4.46
CA PRO A 242 -4.77 16.06 -4.73
C PRO A 242 -3.78 15.37 -5.67
N PHE A 243 -3.33 16.10 -6.70
CA PHE A 243 -2.25 15.61 -7.54
C PHE A 243 -1.07 15.29 -6.60
N PRO A 244 -0.59 14.04 -6.54
CA PRO A 244 0.53 13.71 -5.68
C PRO A 244 1.75 14.39 -6.27
N VAL A 245 2.12 15.48 -5.64
CA VAL A 245 3.33 16.18 -5.97
C VAL A 245 4.46 15.27 -5.53
N PRO A 246 5.38 14.88 -6.44
CA PRO A 246 6.57 14.17 -6.02
C PRO A 246 7.28 14.96 -4.93
N ASP A 247 7.68 14.27 -3.86
CA ASP A 247 8.57 14.87 -2.87
C ASP A 247 9.93 15.07 -3.53
N TYR A 248 10.13 16.26 -4.10
CA TYR A 248 11.33 16.60 -4.85
C TYR A 248 12.57 16.61 -3.96
N PHE A 249 12.43 16.78 -2.64
CA PHE A 249 13.54 16.68 -1.73
C PHE A 249 14.02 15.22 -1.63
N VAL A 250 13.08 14.27 -1.44
CA VAL A 250 13.40 12.84 -1.40
C VAL A 250 13.97 12.36 -2.74
N LEU A 251 13.41 12.80 -3.87
CA LEU A 251 13.97 12.48 -5.20
C LEU A 251 15.40 13.01 -5.36
N GLY A 252 15.66 14.23 -4.87
CA GLY A 252 16.99 14.81 -4.86
C GLY A 252 17.97 13.98 -4.03
N GLN A 253 17.57 13.51 -2.85
CA GLN A 253 18.39 12.65 -1.99
C GLN A 253 18.70 11.31 -2.65
N GLN A 254 17.72 10.68 -3.30
CA GLN A 254 17.90 9.43 -4.01
C GLN A 254 18.86 9.57 -5.20
N ALA A 255 18.72 10.63 -6.00
CA ALA A 255 19.64 10.94 -7.08
C ALA A 255 21.06 11.20 -6.55
N TYR A 256 21.19 11.97 -5.46
CA TYR A 256 22.48 12.22 -4.80
C TYR A 256 23.15 10.92 -4.31
N GLN A 257 22.38 9.99 -3.73
CA GLN A 257 22.89 8.68 -3.30
C GLN A 257 23.38 7.82 -4.48
N ARG A 258 22.76 7.96 -5.66
CA ARG A 258 23.21 7.35 -6.91
C ARG A 258 24.34 8.11 -7.60
N GLN A 259 24.82 9.21 -7.00
CA GLN A 259 25.83 10.12 -7.55
C GLN A 259 25.40 10.83 -8.85
N GLU A 260 24.09 10.92 -9.08
CA GLU A 260 23.47 11.65 -10.20
C GLU A 260 23.29 13.12 -9.79
N TYR A 261 24.40 13.86 -9.65
CA TYR A 261 24.40 15.17 -9.00
C TYR A 261 23.60 16.24 -9.76
N GLU A 262 23.62 16.27 -11.09
CA GLU A 262 22.79 17.22 -11.86
C GLU A 262 21.29 16.96 -11.68
N GLU A 263 20.88 15.69 -11.62
CA GLU A 263 19.50 15.31 -11.34
C GLU A 263 19.11 15.69 -9.90
N ALA A 264 20.01 15.46 -8.94
CA ALA A 264 19.81 15.88 -7.56
C ALA A 264 19.58 17.39 -7.45
N ILE A 265 20.43 18.20 -8.10
CA ILE A 265 20.31 19.66 -8.15
C ILE A 265 18.96 20.08 -8.73
N ASN A 266 18.55 19.52 -9.87
CA ASN A 266 17.25 19.84 -10.49
C ASN A 266 16.06 19.47 -9.59
N ASN A 267 16.14 18.38 -8.84
CA ASN A 267 15.12 18.01 -7.87
C ASN A 267 15.13 18.95 -6.65
N TYR A 268 16.29 19.31 -6.10
CA TYR A 268 16.36 20.31 -5.03
C TYR A 268 15.87 21.69 -5.47
N ASP A 269 16.14 22.12 -6.71
CA ASP A 269 15.58 23.35 -7.30
C ASP A 269 14.04 23.34 -7.27
N LYS A 270 13.44 22.21 -7.62
CA LYS A 270 11.98 22.05 -7.53
C LYS A 270 11.54 22.11 -6.06
N ALA A 271 12.19 21.41 -5.13
CA ALA A 271 11.84 21.44 -3.71
C ALA A 271 11.89 22.88 -3.14
N ILE A 272 12.90 23.67 -3.53
CA ILE A 272 13.06 25.08 -3.13
C ILE A 272 11.92 25.95 -3.64
N ARG A 273 11.49 25.76 -4.90
CA ARG A 273 10.34 26.49 -5.47
C ARG A 273 9.05 26.23 -4.69
N TRP A 274 8.93 25.04 -4.07
CA TRP A 274 7.75 24.64 -3.32
C TRP A 274 7.75 25.18 -1.89
N ASN A 275 8.88 25.14 -1.21
CA ASN A 275 9.05 25.73 0.11
C ASN A 275 10.41 26.44 0.22
N PRO A 276 10.50 27.75 -0.12
CA PRO A 276 11.76 28.48 -0.09
C PRO A 276 12.29 28.73 1.33
N LYS A 277 11.52 28.41 2.38
CA LYS A 277 11.94 28.55 3.78
C LYS A 277 12.44 27.24 4.40
N ASP A 278 12.48 26.16 3.63
CA ASP A 278 13.11 24.91 4.07
C ASP A 278 14.60 24.93 3.74
N ALA A 279 15.46 24.86 4.76
CA ALA A 279 16.91 24.85 4.58
C ALA A 279 17.43 23.51 4.04
N ASN A 280 16.67 22.41 4.16
CA ASN A 280 17.13 21.08 3.73
C ASN A 280 17.52 21.04 2.24
N PRO A 281 16.66 21.44 1.29
CA PRO A 281 17.01 21.46 -0.12
C PRO A 281 18.25 22.31 -0.46
N TYR A 282 18.42 23.48 0.17
CA TYR A 282 19.60 24.32 -0.05
C TYR A 282 20.87 23.61 0.44
N PHE A 283 20.83 23.05 1.65
CA PHE A 283 21.97 22.32 2.22
C PHE A 283 22.42 21.18 1.31
N TRP A 284 21.49 20.35 0.85
CA TRP A 284 21.81 19.20 0.00
C TRP A 284 22.13 19.58 -1.45
N ARG A 285 21.56 20.67 -1.97
CA ARG A 285 21.96 21.24 -3.27
C ARG A 285 23.38 21.79 -3.22
N GLY A 286 23.76 22.46 -2.13
CA GLY A 286 25.14 22.90 -1.90
C GLY A 286 26.13 21.74 -1.90
N HIS A 287 25.79 20.64 -1.23
CA HIS A 287 26.58 19.40 -1.29
C HIS A 287 26.71 18.85 -2.72
N ALA A 288 25.62 18.74 -3.47
CA ALA A 288 25.63 18.26 -4.85
C ALA A 288 26.47 19.16 -5.76
N ARG A 289 26.38 20.48 -5.58
CA ARG A 289 27.17 21.49 -6.31
C ARG A 289 28.67 21.37 -6.01
N VAL A 290 29.05 21.13 -4.75
CA VAL A 290 30.45 20.82 -4.40
C VAL A 290 30.94 19.57 -5.12
N SER A 291 30.12 18.50 -5.21
CA SER A 291 30.48 17.27 -5.91
C SER A 291 30.76 17.45 -7.40
N ILE A 292 30.15 18.46 -8.04
CA ILE A 292 30.39 18.84 -9.44
C ILE A 292 31.23 20.12 -9.59
N GLN A 293 31.92 20.55 -8.54
CA GLN A 293 32.85 21.69 -8.52
C GLN A 293 32.22 23.07 -8.80
N GLN A 294 30.90 23.19 -8.62
CA GLN A 294 30.16 24.46 -8.64
C GLN A 294 30.29 25.15 -7.27
N TYR A 295 31.51 25.58 -6.93
CA TYR A 295 31.83 26.02 -5.57
C TYR A 295 31.17 27.35 -5.20
N GLN A 296 31.02 28.29 -6.15
CA GLN A 296 30.41 29.59 -5.84
C GLN A 296 28.92 29.42 -5.53
N GLU A 297 28.22 28.67 -6.37
CA GLU A 297 26.79 28.38 -6.20
C GLU A 297 26.52 27.51 -4.96
N ALA A 298 27.49 26.69 -4.54
CA ALA A 298 27.41 25.98 -3.27
C ALA A 298 27.55 26.91 -2.07
N ILE A 299 28.44 27.91 -2.13
CA ILE A 299 28.59 28.92 -1.07
C ILE A 299 27.28 29.69 -0.90
N ASP A 300 26.68 30.14 -2.00
CA ASP A 300 25.40 30.84 -1.99
C ASP A 300 24.29 29.99 -1.33
N ASP A 301 24.27 28.68 -1.60
CA ASP A 301 23.33 27.75 -0.96
C ASP A 301 23.55 27.64 0.56
N PHE A 302 24.80 27.53 1.01
CA PHE A 302 25.11 27.44 2.44
C PHE A 302 24.92 28.77 3.18
N ASP A 303 25.05 29.90 2.49
CA ASP A 303 24.68 31.21 3.04
C ASP A 303 23.18 31.30 3.27
N GLU A 304 22.36 30.80 2.33
CA GLU A 304 20.90 30.74 2.51
C GLU A 304 20.49 29.78 3.64
N VAL A 305 21.16 28.63 3.78
CA VAL A 305 20.96 27.72 4.94
C VAL A 305 21.18 28.43 6.28
N CYS A 306 22.25 29.22 6.38
CA CYS A 306 22.52 30.06 7.55
C CYS A 306 21.43 31.12 7.76
N HIS A 307 20.96 31.77 6.69
CA HIS A 307 19.91 32.78 6.73
C HIS A 307 18.57 32.24 7.23
N ILE A 308 18.19 31.03 6.79
CA ILE A 308 16.93 30.37 7.18
C ILE A 308 16.93 29.92 8.66
N GLY A 309 18.12 29.73 9.27
CA GLY A 309 18.23 29.50 10.71
C GLY A 309 19.12 28.33 11.13
N TRP A 310 19.85 27.71 10.20
CA TRP A 310 20.76 26.59 10.49
C TRP A 310 22.20 27.04 10.77
N SER A 311 22.39 28.30 11.16
CA SER A 311 23.69 28.91 11.46
C SER A 311 24.43 28.30 12.66
N LYS A 312 23.83 27.35 13.37
CA LYS A 312 24.47 26.59 14.46
C LYS A 312 24.92 25.18 14.05
N MET A 313 24.68 24.74 12.81
CA MET A 313 25.11 23.42 12.35
C MET A 313 26.56 23.45 11.87
N GLU A 314 27.39 22.56 12.42
CA GLU A 314 28.81 22.50 12.09
C GLU A 314 29.05 22.10 10.62
N SER A 315 28.22 21.19 10.10
CA SER A 315 28.31 20.70 8.70
C SER A 315 28.27 21.83 7.67
N VAL A 316 27.49 22.87 7.92
CA VAL A 316 27.36 24.03 7.04
C VAL A 316 28.71 24.73 6.87
N TYR A 317 29.39 25.01 7.98
CA TYR A 317 30.69 25.68 7.96
C TYR A 317 31.82 24.79 7.44
N GLN A 318 31.73 23.47 7.63
CA GLN A 318 32.69 22.53 7.05
C GLN A 318 32.68 22.64 5.52
N ILE A 319 31.50 22.51 4.91
CA ILE A 319 31.40 22.38 3.47
C ILE A 319 31.51 23.75 2.79
N ARG A 320 30.96 24.81 3.39
CA ARG A 320 31.14 26.17 2.89
C ARG A 320 32.60 26.63 2.96
N GLY A 321 33.30 26.30 4.05
CA GLY A 321 34.73 26.56 4.19
C GLY A 321 35.57 25.79 3.16
N TYR A 322 35.20 24.53 2.88
CA TYR A 322 35.83 23.74 1.82
C TYR A 322 35.63 24.36 0.44
N ALA A 323 34.39 24.73 0.08
CA ALA A 323 34.09 25.38 -1.19
C ALA A 323 34.87 26.70 -1.36
N LYS A 324 34.93 27.54 -0.31
CA LYS A 324 35.75 28.77 -0.29
C LYS A 324 37.23 28.49 -0.48
N SER A 325 37.76 27.45 0.17
CA SER A 325 39.15 27.03 0.00
C SER A 325 39.44 26.62 -1.46
N CYS A 326 38.53 25.88 -2.10
CA CYS A 326 38.66 25.48 -3.51
C CYS A 326 38.63 26.68 -4.47
N LEU A 327 37.97 27.78 -4.10
CA LEU A 327 37.99 29.04 -4.85
C LEU A 327 39.19 29.95 -4.53
N GLY A 328 40.09 29.54 -3.62
CA GLY A 328 41.23 30.36 -3.19
C GLY A 328 40.88 31.47 -2.19
N LEU A 329 39.67 31.45 -1.63
CA LEU A 329 39.18 32.40 -0.63
C LEU A 329 39.67 32.03 0.79
N SER A 330 40.99 31.94 0.96
CA SER A 330 41.61 31.33 2.15
C SER A 330 41.24 32.02 3.47
N ASN A 331 41.08 33.35 3.46
CA ASN A 331 40.69 34.11 4.67
C ASN A 331 39.25 33.79 5.09
N GLU A 332 38.33 33.69 4.14
CA GLU A 332 36.92 33.41 4.40
C GLU A 332 36.70 31.93 4.77
N ALA A 333 37.45 31.02 4.14
CA ALA A 333 37.48 29.61 4.52
C ALA A 333 37.97 29.43 5.97
N LYS A 334 39.03 30.15 6.35
CA LYS A 334 39.56 30.16 7.72
C LYS A 334 38.52 30.65 8.73
N GLN A 335 37.73 31.67 8.39
CA GLN A 335 36.64 32.16 9.24
C GLN A 335 35.57 31.08 9.45
N ASP A 336 35.12 30.43 8.37
CA ASP A 336 34.12 29.35 8.47
C ASP A 336 34.62 28.20 9.35
N TYR A 337 35.86 27.74 9.16
CA TYR A 337 36.42 26.67 10.00
C TYR A 337 36.59 27.09 11.46
N GLN A 338 36.86 28.36 11.76
CA GLN A 338 36.91 28.85 13.13
C GLN A 338 35.53 28.87 13.79
N ILE A 339 34.49 29.29 13.05
CA ILE A 339 33.10 29.26 13.54
C ILE A 339 32.67 27.81 13.78
N GLY A 340 32.89 26.93 12.81
CA GLY A 340 32.59 25.50 12.94
C GLY A 340 33.31 24.84 14.12
N LEU A 341 34.60 25.16 14.34
CA LEU A 341 35.36 24.66 15.48
C LEU A 341 34.79 25.16 16.82
N HIS A 342 34.31 26.39 16.88
CA HIS A 342 33.67 26.93 18.08
C HIS A 342 32.39 26.17 18.41
N LEU A 343 31.51 25.97 17.42
CA LEU A 343 30.27 25.21 17.56
C LEU A 343 30.54 23.75 17.97
N ALA A 344 31.46 23.07 17.28
CA ALA A 344 31.82 21.70 17.59
C ALA A 344 32.35 21.51 19.02
N LYS A 345 33.05 22.53 19.56
CA LYS A 345 33.50 22.51 20.96
C LYS A 345 32.36 22.72 21.95
N GLN A 346 31.41 23.61 21.65
CA GLN A 346 30.23 23.80 22.47
C GLN A 346 29.40 22.52 22.57
N ASP A 347 29.25 21.81 21.46
CA ASP A 347 28.46 20.58 21.37
C ASP A 347 29.26 19.30 21.75
N ASN A 348 30.52 19.45 22.16
CA ASN A 348 31.45 18.35 22.46
C ASN A 348 31.61 17.33 21.30
N ASN A 349 31.47 17.79 20.06
CA ASN A 349 31.51 16.98 18.86
C ASN A 349 32.95 16.70 18.39
N GLN A 350 33.54 15.64 18.95
CA GLN A 350 34.95 15.28 18.72
C GLN A 350 35.31 15.02 17.26
N GLN A 351 34.35 14.58 16.44
CA GLN A 351 34.58 14.36 15.02
C GLN A 351 34.80 15.69 14.28
N TYR A 352 33.90 16.66 14.46
CA TYR A 352 34.02 17.96 13.82
C TYR A 352 35.20 18.78 14.34
N ILE A 353 35.54 18.67 15.63
CA ILE A 353 36.74 19.32 16.18
C ILE A 353 37.99 18.91 15.40
N LYS A 354 38.16 17.62 15.12
CA LYS A 354 39.30 17.10 14.35
C LYS A 354 39.27 17.61 12.91
N ILE A 355 38.11 17.57 12.26
CA ILE A 355 37.92 18.05 10.89
C ILE A 355 38.37 19.51 10.76
N PHE A 356 37.87 20.40 11.60
CA PHE A 356 38.19 21.82 11.52
C PHE A 356 39.65 22.13 11.89
N GLN A 357 40.23 21.41 12.87
CA GLN A 357 41.64 21.59 13.21
C GLN A 357 42.57 21.20 12.06
N ASN A 358 42.25 20.12 11.35
CA ASN A 358 43.03 19.69 10.19
C ASN A 358 42.91 20.70 9.04
N ALA A 359 41.67 21.11 8.70
CA ALA A 359 41.43 22.09 7.64
C ALA A 359 42.14 23.44 7.93
N LEU A 360 42.17 23.88 9.19
CA LEU A 360 42.90 25.07 9.59
C LEU A 360 44.43 24.90 9.48
N ARG A 361 44.99 23.72 9.71
CA ARG A 361 46.43 23.48 9.51
C ARG A 361 46.79 23.52 8.03
N GLU A 362 46.00 22.87 7.19
CA GLU A 362 46.20 22.83 5.73
C GLU A 362 46.16 24.22 5.09
N LEU A 363 45.31 25.12 5.58
CA LEU A 363 45.28 26.51 5.09
C LEU A 363 46.48 27.37 5.53
N ASN A 364 47.24 26.96 6.55
CA ASN A 364 48.41 27.70 7.05
C ASN A 364 49.75 27.10 6.61
N SER A 365 49.73 25.92 5.95
CA SER A 365 50.90 25.27 5.32
C SER A 365 51.01 25.68 3.87
#